data_AF-A0A3C1FLF8-F1
#
_entry.id   AF-A0A3C1FLF8-F1
#
_cell.length_a   1.000
_cell.length_b   1.000
_cell.length_c   1.000
_cell.angle_alpha   90.00
_cell.angle_beta   90.00
_cell.angle_gamma   90.00
#
_symmetry.space_group_name_H-M   'P 1'
#
loop_
_entity.id
_entity.type
_entity.pdbx_description
1 polymer ?
#
loop_
_entity_poly.entity_id
_entity_poly.type
_entity_poly.pdbx_seq_one_letter_code
_entity_poly.pdbx_strand_id
1 'polypeptide(L)'
;MPVSAPNSAPAPTASSRATYAWLAALITAVPIIIFAANGTIITLGLCALAAPAWPGCRDALRQLIGTPPSLALCTLAVWIALSISWSAAPADSAITALRLLLLWLVGLAALAGARAYRLPRGAAGALLIAYSAILALYALEIASGGALISLIKQIDPDRFTQFPDAAQREAYRQLLAFNAIGRGGVLLVLLFWPVAALLIDRHPASGKTGLVLALLLGATIFVLLQLPVGAAPLALLAGLAAFGLAFAAPRRLPQLIAMAAAALLLLMPLIAYKIDRPEAFGVEKRSIPPSWQHRIEIWHYTANRITEKPLTGWGFDGARHIDAKATQFVAELPDGSDIAYPNVTLLPLHPHNGALQ
;
A
#
# COMPACT_ATOMS: atom_id res chain seq x y z
N MET A 1 -48.75 15.63 14.41
CA MET A 1 -48.65 14.37 13.65
C MET A 1 -47.31 13.72 13.97
N PRO A 2 -47.27 12.48 14.47
CA PRO A 2 -46.02 11.82 14.80
C PRO A 2 -45.34 11.34 13.52
N VAL A 3 -44.05 11.69 13.36
CA VAL A 3 -43.18 11.19 12.29
C VAL A 3 -42.95 9.70 12.57
N SER A 4 -43.56 8.86 11.73
CA SER A 4 -43.33 7.42 11.72
C SER A 4 -41.84 7.15 11.46
N ALA A 5 -41.22 6.39 12.36
CA ALA A 5 -39.91 5.80 12.12
C ALA A 5 -39.98 4.96 10.84
N PRO A 6 -38.98 5.03 9.93
CA PRO A 6 -38.99 4.14 8.78
C PRO A 6 -38.84 2.71 9.28
N ASN A 7 -39.91 1.95 9.04
CA ASN A 7 -40.02 0.51 9.19
C ASN A 7 -38.78 -0.20 8.64
N SER A 8 -38.41 -1.25 9.38
CA SER A 8 -37.57 -2.39 8.98
C SER A 8 -36.98 -2.32 7.57
N ALA A 9 -35.65 -2.20 7.49
CA ALA A 9 -34.92 -2.47 6.26
C ALA A 9 -35.41 -3.82 5.67
N PRO A 10 -35.75 -3.87 4.36
CA PRO A 10 -36.27 -5.09 3.75
C PRO A 10 -35.31 -6.27 3.98
N ALA A 11 -35.88 -7.47 4.11
CA ALA A 11 -35.09 -8.68 4.32
C ALA A 11 -33.99 -8.77 3.25
N PRO A 12 -32.75 -9.05 3.66
CA PRO A 12 -31.63 -9.08 2.73
C PRO A 12 -31.90 -10.12 1.62
N THR A 13 -32.01 -9.66 0.37
CA THR A 13 -32.08 -10.53 -0.81
C THR A 13 -30.89 -11.51 -0.79
N ALA A 14 -30.99 -12.66 -1.47
CA ALA A 14 -29.87 -13.61 -1.58
C ALA A 14 -28.56 -12.94 -2.03
N SER A 15 -28.66 -11.95 -2.94
CA SER A 15 -27.53 -11.12 -3.36
C SER A 15 -26.88 -10.33 -2.22
N SER A 16 -27.68 -9.75 -1.32
CA SER A 16 -27.17 -8.98 -0.19
C SER A 16 -26.49 -9.86 0.87
N ARG A 17 -26.96 -11.10 1.07
CA ARG A 17 -26.32 -12.06 2.00
C ARG A 17 -24.93 -12.49 1.54
N ALA A 18 -24.76 -12.78 0.25
CA ALA A 18 -23.46 -13.10 -0.33
C ALA A 18 -22.46 -11.94 -0.16
N THR A 19 -22.91 -10.70 -0.35
CA THR A 19 -22.09 -9.51 -0.13
C THR A 19 -21.71 -9.27 1.32
N TYR A 20 -22.62 -9.52 2.27
CA TYR A 20 -22.28 -9.42 3.67
C TYR A 20 -21.29 -10.49 4.10
N ALA A 21 -21.41 -11.72 3.60
CA ALA A 21 -20.43 -12.77 3.83
C ALA A 21 -19.06 -12.41 3.25
N TRP A 22 -19.03 -11.81 2.06
CA TRP A 22 -17.81 -11.34 1.41
C TRP A 22 -17.12 -10.19 2.17
N LEU A 23 -17.88 -9.17 2.58
CA LEU A 23 -17.36 -8.08 3.40
C LEU A 23 -16.89 -8.57 4.77
N ALA A 24 -17.62 -9.50 5.38
CA ALA A 24 -17.20 -10.14 6.62
C ALA A 24 -15.88 -10.92 6.43
N ALA A 25 -15.76 -11.69 5.35
CA ALA A 25 -14.53 -12.43 5.02
C ALA A 25 -13.33 -11.49 4.86
N LEU A 26 -13.51 -10.37 4.14
CA LEU A 26 -12.48 -9.34 4.01
C LEU A 26 -12.09 -8.75 5.38
N ILE A 27 -13.06 -8.37 6.20
CA ILE A 27 -12.80 -7.82 7.55
C ILE A 27 -12.12 -8.86 8.45
N THR A 28 -12.45 -10.14 8.35
CA THR A 28 -11.79 -11.20 9.12
C THR A 28 -10.39 -11.52 8.62
N ALA A 29 -10.08 -11.23 7.36
CA ALA A 29 -8.74 -11.40 6.80
C ALA A 29 -7.78 -10.24 7.17
N VAL A 30 -8.34 -9.11 7.60
CA VAL A 30 -7.57 -7.90 7.93
C VAL A 30 -6.50 -8.10 9.03
N PRO A 31 -6.72 -8.86 10.11
CA PRO A 31 -5.66 -9.15 11.09
C PRO A 31 -4.47 -9.97 10.55
N ILE A 32 -4.69 -10.80 9.51
CA ILE A 32 -3.64 -11.65 8.91
C ILE A 32 -2.66 -10.81 8.08
N ILE A 33 -3.03 -9.57 7.75
CA ILE A 33 -2.26 -8.62 6.95
C ILE A 33 -0.86 -8.36 7.54
N ILE A 34 -0.72 -8.39 8.87
CA ILE A 34 0.55 -8.13 9.56
C ILE A 34 1.63 -9.13 9.12
N PHE A 35 1.29 -10.43 9.12
CA PHE A 35 2.24 -11.52 8.89
C PHE A 35 2.41 -11.88 7.41
N ALA A 36 1.39 -11.58 6.61
CA ALA A 36 1.31 -11.98 5.22
C ALA A 36 0.77 -10.85 4.34
N ALA A 37 1.36 -9.65 4.44
CA ALA A 37 0.96 -8.49 3.62
C ALA A 37 0.89 -8.81 2.12
N ASN A 38 1.81 -9.60 1.57
CA ASN A 38 1.76 -10.05 0.17
C ASN A 38 0.69 -11.14 -0.07
N GLY A 39 0.39 -11.96 0.93
CA GLY A 39 -0.65 -12.99 0.88
C GLY A 39 -2.06 -12.41 0.83
N THR A 40 -2.24 -11.14 1.19
CA THR A 40 -3.51 -10.42 1.04
C THR A 40 -4.00 -10.41 -0.40
N ILE A 41 -3.09 -10.37 -1.38
CA ILE A 41 -3.43 -10.45 -2.81
C ILE A 41 -4.10 -11.79 -3.13
N ILE A 42 -3.69 -12.88 -2.48
CA ILE A 42 -4.31 -14.19 -2.67
C ILE A 42 -5.73 -14.17 -2.09
N THR A 43 -5.90 -13.65 -0.88
CA THR A 43 -7.23 -13.54 -0.26
C THR A 43 -8.17 -12.64 -1.08
N LEU A 44 -7.67 -11.48 -1.53
CA LEU A 44 -8.40 -10.57 -2.42
C LEU A 44 -8.68 -11.21 -3.78
N GLY A 45 -7.74 -12.00 -4.31
CA GLY A 45 -7.89 -12.76 -5.56
C GLY A 45 -8.96 -13.85 -5.46
N LEU A 46 -8.99 -14.61 -4.37
CA LEU A 46 -10.05 -15.59 -4.10
C LEU A 46 -11.41 -14.89 -3.94
N CYS A 47 -11.43 -13.75 -3.25
CA CYS A 47 -12.59 -12.86 -3.19
C CYS A 47 -13.01 -12.35 -4.58
N ALA A 48 -12.06 -12.13 -5.50
CA ALA A 48 -12.30 -11.76 -6.90
C ALA A 48 -13.01 -12.84 -7.68
N LEU A 49 -12.54 -14.09 -7.57
CA LEU A 49 -13.06 -15.21 -8.34
C LEU A 49 -14.51 -15.52 -7.98
N ALA A 50 -14.92 -15.22 -6.75
CA ALA A 50 -16.31 -15.30 -6.32
C ALA A 50 -17.19 -14.12 -6.80
N ALA A 51 -16.59 -13.02 -7.27
CA ALA A 51 -17.32 -11.79 -7.60
C ALA A 51 -18.19 -11.88 -8.88
N PRO A 52 -17.78 -12.49 -10.01
CA PRO A 52 -18.62 -12.61 -11.21
C PRO A 52 -19.91 -13.43 -11.03
N ALA A 53 -19.92 -14.33 -10.03
CA ALA A 53 -21.07 -15.13 -9.65
C ALA A 53 -22.12 -14.31 -8.86
N TRP A 54 -21.79 -13.08 -8.47
CA TRP A 54 -22.68 -12.20 -7.72
C TRP A 54 -23.44 -11.27 -8.69
N PRO A 55 -24.79 -11.32 -8.73
CA PRO A 55 -25.63 -10.45 -9.54
C PRO A 55 -25.30 -8.95 -9.39
N GLY A 56 -25.10 -8.49 -8.15
CA GLY A 56 -24.71 -7.12 -7.84
C GLY A 56 -23.35 -6.70 -8.39
N CYS A 57 -22.42 -7.62 -8.67
CA CYS A 57 -21.15 -7.34 -9.34
C CYS A 57 -21.35 -7.05 -10.85
N ARG A 58 -22.32 -7.72 -11.49
CA ARG A 58 -22.64 -7.46 -12.90
C ARG A 58 -23.31 -6.11 -13.08
N ASP A 59 -24.28 -5.79 -12.21
CA ASP A 59 -24.96 -4.49 -12.24
C ASP A 59 -24.02 -3.35 -11.86
N ALA A 60 -23.15 -3.59 -10.88
CA ALA A 60 -22.02 -2.76 -10.52
C ALA A 60 -21.10 -2.41 -11.69
N LEU A 61 -20.61 -3.43 -12.40
CA LEU A 61 -19.73 -3.25 -13.56
C LEU A 61 -20.45 -2.46 -14.66
N ARG A 62 -21.74 -2.76 -14.91
CA ARG A 62 -22.56 -1.99 -15.86
C ARG A 62 -22.70 -0.52 -15.48
N GLN A 63 -22.89 -0.21 -14.19
CA GLN A 63 -22.95 1.17 -13.71
C GLN A 63 -21.61 1.90 -13.77
N LEU A 64 -20.51 1.17 -13.83
CA LEU A 64 -19.18 1.75 -13.97
C LEU A 64 -18.82 1.99 -15.44
N ILE A 65 -19.36 1.23 -16.40
CA ILE A 65 -19.13 1.44 -17.84
C ILE A 65 -19.50 2.88 -18.22
N GLY A 66 -18.59 3.56 -18.91
CA GLY A 66 -18.80 4.93 -19.39
C GLY A 66 -18.57 6.04 -18.35
N THR A 67 -18.19 5.70 -17.12
CA THR A 67 -17.73 6.70 -16.14
C THR A 67 -16.28 7.12 -16.42
N PRO A 68 -15.86 8.37 -16.11
CA PRO A 68 -14.47 8.79 -16.33
C PRO A 68 -13.41 7.86 -15.68
N PRO A 69 -13.60 7.32 -14.45
CA PRO A 69 -12.67 6.37 -13.87
C PRO A 69 -12.57 5.05 -14.63
N SER A 70 -13.69 4.51 -15.13
CA SER A 70 -13.65 3.26 -15.90
C SER A 70 -13.01 3.46 -17.25
N LEU A 71 -13.26 4.60 -17.91
CA LEU A 71 -12.56 4.97 -19.14
C LEU A 71 -11.05 5.08 -18.90
N ALA A 72 -10.61 5.74 -17.84
CA ALA A 72 -9.19 5.83 -17.50
C ALA A 72 -8.55 4.45 -17.24
N LEU A 73 -9.23 3.57 -16.50
CA LEU A 73 -8.76 2.21 -16.24
C LEU A 73 -8.75 1.35 -17.52
N CYS A 74 -9.76 1.48 -18.38
CA CYS A 74 -9.81 0.77 -19.67
C CYS A 74 -8.68 1.26 -20.59
N THR A 75 -8.45 2.57 -20.67
CA THR A 75 -7.32 3.13 -21.44
C THR A 75 -5.99 2.62 -20.89
N LEU A 76 -5.82 2.57 -19.57
CA LEU A 76 -4.63 2.02 -18.95
C LEU A 76 -4.48 0.51 -19.22
N ALA A 77 -5.57 -0.26 -19.17
CA ALA A 77 -5.57 -1.70 -19.50
C ALA A 77 -5.11 -1.94 -20.95
N VAL A 78 -5.65 -1.15 -21.90
CA VAL A 78 -5.28 -1.21 -23.31
C VAL A 78 -3.81 -0.84 -23.48
N TRP A 79 -3.35 0.23 -22.81
CA TRP A 79 -1.95 0.62 -22.84
C TRP A 79 -1.02 -0.47 -22.28
N ILE A 80 -1.37 -1.07 -21.14
CA ILE A 80 -0.64 -2.21 -20.57
C ILE A 80 -0.57 -3.35 -21.59
N ALA A 81 -1.70 -3.75 -22.17
CA ALA A 81 -1.76 -4.84 -23.15
C ALA A 81 -0.89 -4.58 -24.37
N LEU A 82 -0.94 -3.36 -24.93
CA LEU A 82 -0.08 -2.96 -26.04
C LEU A 82 1.39 -2.98 -25.63
N SER A 83 1.71 -2.42 -24.46
CA SER A 83 3.08 -2.27 -23.99
C SER A 83 3.81 -3.56 -23.64
N ILE A 84 3.08 -4.66 -23.47
CA ILE A 84 3.67 -6.01 -23.37
C ILE A 84 4.43 -6.37 -24.66
N SER A 85 3.98 -5.91 -25.84
CA SER A 85 4.59 -6.26 -27.12
C SER A 85 6.01 -5.72 -27.32
N TRP A 86 6.39 -4.66 -26.60
CA TRP A 86 7.75 -4.12 -26.58
C TRP A 86 8.44 -4.23 -25.21
N SER A 87 7.88 -5.02 -24.29
CA SER A 87 8.54 -5.37 -23.03
C SER A 87 9.75 -6.28 -23.28
N ALA A 88 10.78 -6.14 -22.45
CA ALA A 88 11.95 -7.01 -22.48
C ALA A 88 11.62 -8.48 -22.09
N ALA A 89 10.51 -8.73 -21.40
CA ALA A 89 10.03 -10.08 -21.08
C ALA A 89 8.49 -10.19 -21.18
N PRO A 90 7.94 -10.31 -22.41
CA PRO A 90 6.50 -10.26 -22.64
C PRO A 90 5.70 -11.31 -21.86
N ALA A 91 6.24 -12.51 -21.66
CA ALA A 91 5.56 -13.58 -20.92
C ALA A 91 5.38 -13.24 -19.43
N ASP A 92 6.45 -12.78 -18.77
CA ASP A 92 6.42 -12.34 -17.38
C ASP A 92 5.48 -11.13 -17.21
N SER A 93 5.61 -10.15 -18.12
CA SER A 93 4.75 -8.97 -18.16
C SER A 93 3.26 -9.33 -18.32
N ALA A 94 2.92 -10.33 -19.13
CA ALA A 94 1.54 -10.77 -19.31
C ALA A 94 0.96 -11.40 -18.04
N ILE A 95 1.76 -12.17 -17.29
CA ILE A 95 1.34 -12.73 -16.00
C ILE A 95 1.10 -11.61 -14.98
N THR A 96 2.01 -10.64 -14.90
CA THR A 96 1.85 -9.48 -14.01
C THR A 96 0.64 -8.63 -14.41
N ALA A 97 0.40 -8.43 -15.70
CA ALA A 97 -0.75 -7.69 -16.21
C ALA A 97 -2.06 -8.40 -15.85
N LEU A 98 -2.13 -9.71 -16.00
CA LEU A 98 -3.29 -10.51 -15.59
C LEU A 98 -3.55 -10.36 -14.08
N ARG A 99 -2.52 -10.43 -13.24
CA ARG A 99 -2.67 -10.22 -11.78
C ARG A 99 -3.23 -8.83 -11.46
N LEU A 100 -2.73 -7.80 -12.14
CA LEU A 100 -3.19 -6.42 -11.96
C LEU A 100 -4.65 -6.26 -12.40
N LEU A 101 -5.03 -6.80 -13.55
CA LEU A 101 -6.40 -6.77 -14.05
C LEU A 101 -7.37 -7.50 -13.11
N LEU A 102 -6.98 -8.65 -12.56
CA LEU A 102 -7.78 -9.36 -11.56
C LEU A 102 -7.98 -8.52 -10.29
N LEU A 103 -6.94 -7.84 -9.81
CA LEU A 103 -7.04 -6.92 -8.67
C LEU A 103 -7.93 -5.72 -8.96
N TRP A 104 -7.92 -5.19 -10.18
CA TRP A 104 -8.84 -4.12 -10.58
C TRP A 104 -10.29 -4.59 -10.59
N LEU A 105 -10.56 -5.80 -11.08
CA LEU A 105 -11.91 -6.37 -11.03
C LEU A 105 -12.43 -6.50 -9.59
N VAL A 106 -11.57 -6.89 -8.64
CA VAL A 106 -11.90 -6.86 -7.20
C VAL A 106 -12.29 -5.46 -6.76
N GLY A 107 -11.45 -4.47 -7.07
CA GLY A 107 -11.67 -3.09 -6.66
C GLY A 107 -12.97 -2.51 -7.22
N LEU A 108 -13.26 -2.77 -8.50
CA LEU A 108 -14.51 -2.34 -9.16
C LEU A 108 -15.73 -3.04 -8.54
N ALA A 109 -15.65 -4.35 -8.29
CA ALA A 109 -16.69 -5.09 -7.61
C ALA A 109 -16.94 -4.55 -6.18
N ALA A 110 -15.87 -4.24 -5.44
CA ALA A 110 -15.95 -3.66 -4.10
C ALA A 110 -16.62 -2.28 -4.12
N LEU A 111 -16.17 -1.40 -5.02
CA LEU A 111 -16.68 -0.02 -5.15
C LEU A 111 -18.17 -0.02 -5.43
N ALA A 112 -18.60 -0.88 -6.35
CA ALA A 112 -19.97 -0.86 -6.77
C ALA A 112 -20.88 -1.68 -5.85
N GLY A 113 -20.35 -2.69 -5.15
CA GLY A 113 -20.99 -3.25 -3.96
C GLY A 113 -21.24 -2.20 -2.88
N ALA A 114 -20.26 -1.30 -2.63
CA ALA A 114 -20.42 -0.20 -1.68
C ALA A 114 -21.45 0.85 -2.12
N ARG A 115 -21.69 1.02 -3.44
CA ARG A 115 -22.75 1.91 -3.96
C ARG A 115 -24.13 1.28 -3.91
N ALA A 116 -24.23 -0.02 -4.19
CA ALA A 116 -25.49 -0.73 -4.27
C ALA A 116 -26.04 -1.13 -2.89
N TYR A 117 -25.16 -1.37 -1.91
CA TYR A 117 -25.54 -1.92 -0.62
C TYR A 117 -25.03 -1.06 0.55
N ARG A 118 -25.88 -0.87 1.56
CA ARG A 118 -25.47 -0.26 2.82
C ARG A 118 -24.72 -1.28 3.67
N LEU A 119 -23.66 -0.84 4.34
CA LEU A 119 -22.94 -1.67 5.30
C LEU A 119 -23.89 -2.18 6.40
N PRO A 120 -23.79 -3.45 6.81
CA PRO A 120 -24.65 -3.99 7.85
C PRO A 120 -24.37 -3.24 9.16
N ARG A 121 -25.36 -3.21 10.07
CA ARG A 121 -25.20 -2.49 11.35
C ARG A 121 -23.94 -2.92 12.11
N GLY A 122 -23.63 -4.23 12.11
CA GLY A 122 -22.46 -4.82 12.77
C GLY A 122 -21.11 -4.62 12.07
N ALA A 123 -21.04 -4.14 10.82
CA ALA A 123 -19.76 -3.99 10.12
C ALA A 123 -18.83 -2.97 10.79
N ALA A 124 -19.38 -1.92 11.40
CA ALA A 124 -18.60 -0.94 12.16
C ALA A 124 -17.90 -1.57 13.37
N GLY A 125 -18.64 -2.38 14.14
CA GLY A 125 -18.08 -3.14 15.25
C GLY A 125 -17.05 -4.16 14.79
N ALA A 126 -17.35 -4.90 13.71
CA ALA A 126 -16.42 -5.90 13.17
C ALA A 126 -15.10 -5.27 12.68
N LEU A 127 -15.17 -4.14 11.96
CA LEU A 127 -13.99 -3.44 11.49
C LEU A 127 -13.19 -2.83 12.64
N LEU A 128 -13.87 -2.28 13.66
CA LEU A 128 -13.21 -1.79 14.87
C LEU A 128 -12.51 -2.94 15.62
N ILE A 129 -13.16 -4.08 15.78
CA ILE A 129 -12.56 -5.28 16.41
C ILE A 129 -11.35 -5.74 15.60
N ALA A 130 -11.45 -5.81 14.26
CA ALA A 130 -10.35 -6.20 13.40
C ALA A 130 -9.17 -5.22 13.50
N TYR A 131 -9.43 -3.91 13.51
CA TYR A 131 -8.40 -2.89 13.67
C TYR A 131 -7.72 -2.95 15.04
N SER A 132 -8.51 -3.09 16.11
CA SER A 132 -8.00 -3.28 17.47
C SER A 132 -7.20 -4.59 17.61
N ALA A 133 -7.62 -5.66 16.93
CA ALA A 133 -6.88 -6.92 16.89
C ALA A 133 -5.53 -6.76 16.18
N ILE A 134 -5.47 -5.98 15.08
CA ILE A 134 -4.18 -5.64 14.44
C ILE A 134 -3.26 -4.92 15.42
N LEU A 135 -3.77 -3.89 16.11
CA LEU A 135 -2.99 -3.13 17.08
C LEU A 135 -2.50 -4.03 18.23
N ALA A 136 -3.36 -4.91 18.74
CA ALA A 136 -3.00 -5.87 19.78
C ALA A 136 -1.91 -6.86 19.32
N LEU A 137 -1.99 -7.35 18.08
CA LEU A 137 -0.97 -8.22 17.50
C LEU A 137 0.36 -7.50 17.32
N TYR A 138 0.35 -6.24 16.86
CA TYR A 138 1.57 -5.43 16.82
C TYR A 138 2.13 -5.18 18.22
N ALA A 139 1.29 -4.86 19.20
CA ALA A 139 1.73 -4.68 20.58
C ALA A 139 2.38 -5.95 21.14
N LEU A 140 1.83 -7.12 20.83
CA LEU A 140 2.41 -8.42 21.19
C LEU A 140 3.77 -8.66 20.51
N GLU A 141 3.89 -8.38 19.21
CA GLU A 141 5.17 -8.50 18.49
C GLU A 141 6.21 -7.52 19.05
N ILE A 142 5.84 -6.28 19.33
CA ILE A 142 6.74 -5.29 19.93
C ILE A 142 7.19 -5.76 21.32
N ALA A 143 6.25 -6.17 22.18
CA ALA A 143 6.55 -6.62 23.54
C ALA A 143 7.39 -7.90 23.58
N SER A 144 7.23 -8.79 22.59
CA SER A 144 7.99 -10.04 22.47
C SER A 144 9.29 -9.90 21.65
N GLY A 145 9.61 -8.70 21.16
CA GLY A 145 10.77 -8.49 20.28
C GLY A 145 10.65 -9.20 18.93
N GLY A 146 9.45 -9.42 18.40
CA GLY A 146 9.28 -10.07 17.10
C GLY A 146 9.29 -11.60 17.16
N ALA A 147 9.00 -12.21 18.33
CA ALA A 147 9.14 -13.65 18.53
C ALA A 147 8.18 -14.47 17.66
N LEU A 148 6.93 -14.03 17.52
CA LEU A 148 5.90 -14.76 16.78
C LEU A 148 6.19 -14.72 15.28
N ILE A 149 6.52 -13.56 14.70
CA ILE A 149 6.93 -13.49 13.29
C ILE A 149 8.21 -14.28 13.04
N SER A 150 9.15 -14.30 13.99
CA SER A 150 10.39 -15.08 13.84
C SER A 150 10.11 -16.58 13.83
N LEU A 151 9.16 -17.05 14.64
CA LEU A 151 8.68 -18.42 14.58
C LEU A 151 8.02 -18.72 13.22
N ILE A 152 7.12 -17.86 12.76
CA ILE A 152 6.38 -18.03 11.48
C ILE A 152 7.35 -18.05 10.29
N LYS A 153 8.34 -17.16 10.29
CA LYS A 153 9.33 -17.00 9.21
C LYS A 153 10.58 -17.88 9.39
N GLN A 154 10.66 -18.63 10.49
CA GLN A 154 11.81 -19.47 10.86
C GLN A 154 13.13 -18.66 10.87
N ILE A 155 13.09 -17.45 11.45
CA ILE A 155 14.23 -16.57 11.62
C ILE A 155 14.96 -17.02 12.89
N ASP A 156 15.96 -17.86 12.69
CA ASP A 156 16.78 -18.41 13.76
C ASP A 156 18.05 -17.57 13.96
N PRO A 157 18.28 -16.99 15.15
CA PRO A 157 19.47 -16.19 15.43
C PRO A 157 20.79 -16.99 15.27
N ASP A 158 20.77 -18.32 15.43
CA ASP A 158 21.96 -19.15 15.26
C ASP A 158 22.41 -19.26 13.80
N ARG A 159 21.56 -18.88 12.84
CA ARG A 159 21.94 -18.78 11.42
C ARG A 159 22.86 -17.60 11.12
N PHE A 160 22.99 -16.64 12.03
CA PHE A 160 23.82 -15.45 11.83
C PHE A 160 25.20 -15.59 12.47
N THR A 161 25.91 -16.67 12.15
CA THR A 161 27.25 -17.00 12.70
C THR A 161 28.33 -15.95 12.40
N GLN A 162 28.08 -15.07 11.42
CA GLN A 162 28.90 -13.90 11.10
C GLN A 162 28.95 -12.85 12.22
N PHE A 163 27.98 -12.85 13.14
CA PHE A 163 28.01 -12.00 14.34
C PHE A 163 28.44 -12.86 15.54
N PRO A 164 29.66 -12.65 16.07
CA PRO A 164 30.20 -13.49 17.15
C PRO A 164 29.48 -13.28 18.49
N ASP A 165 28.90 -12.10 18.69
CA ASP A 165 28.18 -11.74 19.91
C ASP A 165 26.69 -12.17 19.85
N ALA A 166 26.21 -12.80 20.92
CA ALA A 166 24.82 -13.23 21.03
C ALA A 166 23.84 -12.05 21.03
N ALA A 167 24.21 -10.91 21.64
CA ALA A 167 23.35 -9.73 21.64
C ALA A 167 23.24 -9.10 20.25
N GLN A 168 24.33 -9.06 19.48
CA GLN A 168 24.31 -8.65 18.07
C GLN A 168 23.45 -9.57 17.19
N ARG A 169 23.54 -10.90 17.38
CA ARG A 169 22.69 -11.88 16.66
C ARG A 169 21.22 -11.65 16.94
N GLU A 170 20.87 -11.42 18.20
CA GLU A 170 19.50 -11.15 18.62
C GLU A 170 18.98 -9.80 18.10
N ALA A 171 19.79 -8.75 18.16
CA ALA A 171 19.43 -7.44 17.59
C ALA A 171 19.19 -7.52 16.09
N TYR A 172 20.02 -8.27 15.36
CA TYR A 172 19.84 -8.50 13.92
C TYR A 172 18.58 -9.32 13.61
N ARG A 173 18.30 -10.36 14.41
CA ARG A 173 17.04 -11.12 14.31
C ARG A 173 15.82 -10.22 14.50
N GLN A 174 15.83 -9.34 15.51
CA GLN A 174 14.76 -8.38 15.77
C GLN A 174 14.56 -7.42 14.58
N LEU A 175 15.65 -6.90 14.01
CA LEU A 175 15.60 -6.05 12.82
C LEU A 175 14.92 -6.78 11.64
N LEU A 176 15.29 -8.04 11.38
CA LEU A 176 14.66 -8.85 10.33
C LEU A 176 13.18 -9.13 10.61
N ALA A 177 12.85 -9.43 11.87
CA ALA A 177 11.49 -9.67 12.32
C ALA A 177 10.59 -8.43 12.08
N PHE A 178 11.03 -7.25 12.51
CA PHE A 178 10.28 -6.00 12.31
C PHE A 178 10.24 -5.55 10.85
N ASN A 179 11.27 -5.82 10.07
CA ASN A 179 11.22 -5.63 8.61
C ASN A 179 10.15 -6.51 7.96
N ALA A 180 9.97 -7.75 8.41
CA ALA A 180 8.98 -8.67 7.84
C ALA A 180 7.53 -8.21 8.05
N ILE A 181 7.23 -7.58 9.20
CA ILE A 181 5.90 -7.03 9.52
C ILE A 181 5.73 -5.56 9.16
N GLY A 182 6.80 -4.88 8.72
CA GLY A 182 6.80 -3.45 8.40
C GLY A 182 5.79 -3.08 7.31
N ARG A 183 5.61 -3.94 6.30
CA ARG A 183 4.62 -3.72 5.22
C ARG A 183 3.18 -3.68 5.75
N GLY A 184 2.88 -4.44 6.80
CA GLY A 184 1.58 -4.40 7.45
C GLY A 184 1.30 -3.04 8.10
N GLY A 185 2.34 -2.30 8.52
CA GLY A 185 2.21 -0.96 9.09
C GLY A 185 1.66 0.05 8.09
N VAL A 186 2.01 -0.09 6.81
CA VAL A 186 1.43 0.73 5.73
C VAL A 186 -0.08 0.47 5.60
N LEU A 187 -0.49 -0.80 5.68
CA LEU A 187 -1.89 -1.19 5.58
C LEU A 187 -2.69 -0.76 6.83
N LEU A 188 -2.06 -0.75 8.01
CA LEU A 188 -2.64 -0.17 9.24
C LEU A 188 -2.98 1.31 9.04
N VAL A 189 -2.08 2.11 8.46
CA VAL A 189 -2.34 3.53 8.16
C VAL A 189 -3.51 3.70 7.18
N LEU A 190 -3.56 2.87 6.14
CA LEU A 190 -4.64 2.94 5.16
C LEU A 190 -6.01 2.57 5.76
N LEU A 191 -6.05 1.62 6.70
CA LEU A 191 -7.27 1.17 7.36
C LEU A 191 -7.76 2.11 8.47
N PHE A 192 -6.89 2.96 9.02
CA PHE A 192 -7.27 3.94 10.04
C PHE A 192 -8.41 4.86 9.56
N TRP A 193 -8.30 5.39 8.34
CA TRP A 193 -9.25 6.36 7.79
C TRP A 193 -10.68 5.82 7.61
N PRO A 194 -10.92 4.65 6.98
CA PRO A 194 -12.27 4.09 6.90
C PRO A 194 -12.83 3.70 8.27
N VAL A 195 -12.00 3.23 9.22
CA VAL A 195 -12.44 3.00 10.62
C VAL A 195 -12.90 4.32 11.25
N ALA A 196 -12.11 5.38 11.11
CA ALA A 196 -12.43 6.68 11.66
C ALA A 196 -13.71 7.27 11.06
N ALA A 197 -13.84 7.24 9.73
CA ALA A 197 -15.03 7.72 9.03
C ALA A 197 -16.31 6.98 9.46
N LEU A 198 -16.23 5.65 9.62
CA LEU A 198 -17.36 4.83 10.02
C LEU A 198 -17.76 5.07 11.49
N LEU A 199 -16.79 5.29 12.38
CA LEU A 199 -17.07 5.67 13.77
C LEU A 199 -17.74 7.03 13.88
N ILE A 200 -17.26 8.02 13.11
CA ILE A 200 -17.84 9.37 13.05
C ILE A 200 -19.27 9.32 12.51
N ASP A 201 -19.51 8.57 11.43
CA ASP A 201 -20.83 8.41 10.80
C ASP A 201 -21.86 7.76 11.74
N ARG A 202 -21.46 6.71 12.47
CA ARG A 202 -22.38 5.94 13.32
C ARG A 202 -22.60 6.56 14.69
N HIS A 203 -21.64 7.32 15.20
CA HIS A 203 -21.68 7.94 16.51
C HIS A 203 -21.27 9.42 16.44
N PRO A 204 -22.02 10.25 15.69
CA PRO A 204 -21.70 11.65 15.52
C PRO A 204 -21.78 12.37 16.87
N ALA A 205 -20.79 13.21 17.16
CA ALA A 205 -20.76 14.12 18.30
C ALA A 205 -20.83 13.49 19.72
N SER A 206 -20.46 12.21 19.89
CA SER A 206 -20.24 11.65 21.24
C SER A 206 -18.80 11.92 21.69
N GLY A 207 -18.60 12.45 22.91
CA GLY A 207 -17.25 12.62 23.48
C GLY A 207 -16.47 11.30 23.55
N LYS A 208 -17.18 10.16 23.61
CA LYS A 208 -16.63 8.81 23.55
C LYS A 208 -16.02 8.49 22.18
N THR A 209 -16.64 8.93 21.09
CA THR A 209 -16.10 8.73 19.73
C THR A 209 -14.76 9.43 19.59
N GLY A 210 -14.65 10.67 20.06
CA GLY A 210 -13.38 11.42 20.04
C GLY A 210 -12.28 10.73 20.84
N LEU A 211 -12.60 10.25 22.05
CA LEU A 211 -11.65 9.49 22.88
C LEU A 211 -11.19 8.19 22.20
N VAL A 212 -12.11 7.40 21.64
CA VAL A 212 -11.75 6.15 20.92
C VAL A 212 -10.84 6.44 19.73
N LEU A 213 -11.14 7.48 18.93
CA LEU A 213 -10.29 7.85 17.80
C LEU A 213 -8.90 8.31 18.25
N ALA A 214 -8.81 9.09 19.33
CA ALA A 214 -7.54 9.52 19.90
C ALA A 214 -6.71 8.33 20.40
N LEU A 215 -7.34 7.35 21.06
CA LEU A 215 -6.68 6.11 21.50
C LEU A 215 -6.19 5.27 20.33
N LEU A 216 -7.03 5.07 19.30
CA LEU A 216 -6.65 4.33 18.10
C LEU A 216 -5.51 5.03 17.35
N LEU A 217 -5.58 6.35 17.22
CA LEU A 217 -4.53 7.13 16.57
C LEU A 217 -3.22 7.05 17.35
N GLY A 218 -3.26 7.23 18.68
CA GLY A 218 -2.09 7.13 19.55
C GLY A 218 -1.45 5.75 19.49
N ALA A 219 -2.26 4.68 19.55
CA ALA A 219 -1.79 3.31 19.38
C ALA A 219 -1.16 3.06 18.00
N THR A 220 -1.77 3.62 16.95
CA THR A 220 -1.24 3.53 15.58
C THR A 220 0.12 4.23 15.47
N ILE A 221 0.23 5.46 15.97
CA ILE A 221 1.49 6.20 16.00
C ILE A 221 2.55 5.42 16.77
N PHE A 222 2.20 4.92 17.97
CA PHE A 222 3.11 4.11 18.78
C PHE A 222 3.67 2.92 17.99
N VAL A 223 2.80 2.12 17.35
CA VAL A 223 3.22 0.98 16.52
C VAL A 223 4.14 1.42 15.39
N LEU A 224 3.77 2.47 14.65
CA LEU A 224 4.55 2.93 13.49
C LEU A 224 5.94 3.43 13.86
N LEU A 225 6.11 4.02 15.05
CA LEU A 225 7.41 4.47 15.55
C LEU A 225 8.36 3.29 15.89
N GLN A 226 7.84 2.08 16.09
CA GLN A 226 8.65 0.88 16.32
C GLN A 226 9.03 0.15 15.04
N LEU A 227 8.36 0.44 13.92
CA LEU A 227 8.58 -0.27 12.66
C LEU A 227 9.65 0.45 11.80
N PRO A 228 10.51 -0.30 11.08
CA PRO A 228 11.53 0.27 10.19
C PRO A 228 10.94 0.77 8.85
N VAL A 229 9.82 1.49 8.90
CA VAL A 229 9.09 1.99 7.71
C VAL A 229 8.75 3.46 7.87
N GLY A 230 9.75 4.33 7.64
CA GLY A 230 9.61 5.78 7.82
C GLY A 230 8.53 6.45 6.94
N ALA A 231 8.15 5.83 5.83
CA ALA A 231 7.08 6.34 4.97
C ALA A 231 5.68 6.27 5.62
N ALA A 232 5.45 5.32 6.54
CA ALA A 232 4.14 5.12 7.13
C ALA A 232 3.73 6.24 8.12
N PRO A 233 4.57 6.68 9.07
CA PRO A 233 4.30 7.88 9.87
C PRO A 233 4.06 9.13 9.03
N LEU A 234 4.84 9.34 7.96
CA LEU A 234 4.68 10.50 7.09
C LEU A 234 3.36 10.46 6.32
N ALA A 235 2.95 9.27 5.86
CA ALA A 235 1.64 9.08 5.22
C ALA A 235 0.48 9.33 6.20
N LEU A 236 0.62 8.92 7.47
CA LEU A 236 -0.38 9.22 8.51
C LEU A 236 -0.48 10.72 8.77
N LEU A 237 0.66 11.42 8.87
CA LEU A 237 0.70 12.87 9.04
C LEU A 237 0.07 13.61 7.85
N ALA A 238 0.41 13.20 6.62
CA ALA A 238 -0.19 13.75 5.41
C ALA A 238 -1.71 13.51 5.38
N GLY A 239 -2.15 12.33 5.80
CA GLY A 239 -3.57 12.01 5.94
C GLY A 239 -4.27 12.86 7.00
N LEU A 240 -3.64 13.12 8.15
CA LEU A 240 -4.18 14.00 9.20
C LEU A 240 -4.33 15.44 8.69
N ALA A 241 -3.32 15.95 7.98
CA ALA A 241 -3.38 17.25 7.35
C ALA A 241 -4.50 17.32 6.31
N ALA A 242 -4.60 16.31 5.44
CA ALA A 242 -5.67 16.23 4.44
C ALA A 242 -7.06 16.14 5.09
N PHE A 243 -7.21 15.37 6.16
CA PHE A 243 -8.45 15.24 6.91
C PHE A 243 -8.86 16.58 7.54
N GLY A 244 -7.92 17.28 8.19
CA GLY A 244 -8.18 18.62 8.75
C GLY A 244 -8.56 19.65 7.68
N LEU A 245 -7.80 19.69 6.58
CA LEU A 245 -8.04 20.61 5.47
C LEU A 245 -9.36 20.31 4.73
N ALA A 246 -9.85 19.06 4.77
CA ALA A 246 -11.10 18.69 4.14
C ALA A 246 -12.31 19.40 4.78
N PHE A 247 -12.22 19.80 6.06
CA PHE A 247 -13.27 20.62 6.69
C PHE A 247 -13.28 22.06 6.17
N ALA A 248 -12.11 22.63 5.85
CA ALA A 248 -12.00 24.00 5.36
C ALA A 248 -12.32 24.12 3.86
N ALA A 249 -11.98 23.10 3.06
CA ALA A 249 -12.09 23.14 1.60
C ALA A 249 -12.61 21.82 0.99
N PRO A 250 -13.78 21.29 1.39
CA PRO A 250 -14.23 19.94 1.04
C PRO A 250 -14.39 19.68 -0.47
N ARG A 251 -14.68 20.72 -1.26
CA ARG A 251 -14.85 20.60 -2.72
C ARG A 251 -13.54 20.82 -3.49
N ARG A 252 -12.64 21.67 -2.98
CA ARG A 252 -11.41 22.07 -3.67
C ARG A 252 -10.22 21.16 -3.32
N LEU A 253 -10.13 20.70 -2.08
CA LEU A 253 -9.00 19.89 -1.63
C LEU A 253 -8.84 18.60 -2.44
N PRO A 254 -9.89 17.80 -2.73
CA PRO A 254 -9.73 16.61 -3.56
C PRO A 254 -9.22 16.93 -4.97
N GLN A 255 -9.67 18.05 -5.55
CA GLN A 255 -9.21 18.52 -6.86
C GLN A 255 -7.73 18.92 -6.81
N LEU A 256 -7.32 19.66 -5.78
CA LEU A 256 -5.92 20.05 -5.57
C LEU A 256 -5.02 18.82 -5.38
N ILE A 257 -5.43 17.84 -4.58
CA ILE A 257 -4.69 16.59 -4.38
C ILE A 257 -4.57 15.83 -5.70
N ALA A 258 -5.66 15.71 -6.48
CA ALA A 258 -5.64 15.04 -7.76
C ALA A 258 -4.72 15.74 -8.78
N MET A 259 -4.78 17.07 -8.86
CA MET A 259 -3.89 17.86 -9.71
C MET A 259 -2.43 17.74 -9.28
N ALA A 260 -2.15 17.79 -7.97
CA ALA A 260 -0.79 17.62 -7.43
C ALA A 260 -0.25 16.22 -7.73
N ALA A 261 -1.08 15.17 -7.59
CA ALA A 261 -0.70 13.81 -7.95
C ALA A 261 -0.42 13.67 -9.46
N ALA A 262 -1.27 14.26 -10.31
CA ALA A 262 -1.06 14.26 -11.76
C ALA A 262 0.20 15.03 -12.17
N ALA A 263 0.43 16.19 -11.57
CA ALA A 263 1.65 16.98 -11.77
C ALA A 263 2.89 16.19 -11.32
N LEU A 264 2.84 15.54 -10.16
CA LEU A 264 3.94 14.69 -9.68
C LEU A 264 4.21 13.54 -10.64
N LEU A 265 3.17 12.84 -11.11
CA LEU A 265 3.29 11.75 -12.10
C LEU A 265 4.01 12.23 -13.38
N LEU A 266 3.61 13.38 -13.91
CA LEU A 266 4.16 13.92 -15.17
C LEU A 266 5.57 14.52 -15.00
N LEU A 267 5.84 15.15 -13.85
CA LEU A 267 7.10 15.84 -13.59
C LEU A 267 8.15 14.93 -12.95
N MET A 268 7.79 13.76 -12.41
CA MET A 268 8.74 12.89 -11.72
C MET A 268 9.95 12.50 -12.58
N PRO A 269 9.82 12.15 -13.88
CA PRO A 269 10.99 11.85 -14.71
C PRO A 269 11.97 13.02 -14.78
N LEU A 270 11.47 14.25 -14.90
CA LEU A 270 12.32 15.45 -14.91
C LEU A 270 12.96 15.71 -13.54
N ILE A 271 12.19 15.55 -12.47
CA ILE A 271 12.69 15.67 -11.10
C ILE A 271 13.80 14.64 -10.88
N ALA A 272 13.54 13.36 -11.15
CA ALA A 272 14.49 12.27 -11.01
C ALA A 272 15.75 12.43 -11.89
N TYR A 273 15.61 12.96 -13.10
CA TYR A 273 16.75 13.27 -13.96
C TYR A 273 17.67 14.34 -13.33
N LYS A 274 17.08 15.38 -12.73
CA LYS A 274 17.83 16.46 -12.07
C LYS A 274 18.38 16.09 -10.70
N ILE A 275 17.77 15.12 -10.01
CA ILE A 275 18.30 14.55 -8.78
C ILE A 275 19.28 13.44 -9.20
N ASP A 276 20.39 13.84 -9.79
CA ASP A 276 21.48 12.91 -10.12
C ASP A 276 22.26 12.51 -8.87
N ARG A 277 22.39 13.44 -7.91
CA ARG A 277 23.01 13.22 -6.61
C ARG A 277 22.39 14.08 -5.50
N PRO A 278 22.46 13.66 -4.22
CA PRO A 278 21.97 14.46 -3.09
C PRO A 278 22.71 15.81 -2.96
N GLU A 279 23.92 15.92 -3.48
CA GLU A 279 24.73 17.15 -3.49
C GLU A 279 24.05 18.28 -4.25
N ALA A 280 23.15 17.99 -5.20
CA ALA A 280 22.33 18.98 -5.88
C ALA A 280 21.44 19.79 -4.91
N PHE A 281 21.22 19.28 -3.70
CA PHE A 281 20.50 19.95 -2.61
C PHE A 281 21.40 20.39 -1.45
N GLY A 282 22.73 20.36 -1.63
CA GLY A 282 23.68 20.68 -0.58
C GLY A 282 23.77 19.62 0.52
N VAL A 283 23.36 18.39 0.24
CA VAL A 283 23.42 17.25 1.16
C VAL A 283 24.51 16.29 0.70
N GLU A 284 25.51 16.03 1.53
CA GLU A 284 26.57 15.07 1.20
C GLU A 284 25.98 13.65 1.11
N LYS A 285 26.31 12.88 0.06
CA LYS A 285 25.80 11.51 -0.11
C LYS A 285 26.05 10.62 1.11
N ARG A 286 27.24 10.70 1.71
CA ARG A 286 27.57 9.99 2.97
C ARG A 286 26.71 10.35 4.18
N SER A 287 26.03 11.49 4.16
CA SER A 287 25.18 11.96 5.28
C SER A 287 23.77 11.35 5.28
N ILE A 288 23.38 10.70 4.18
CA ILE A 288 22.06 10.06 4.07
C ILE A 288 22.16 8.52 4.13
N PRO A 289 21.09 7.82 4.57
CA PRO A 289 21.11 6.37 4.67
C PRO A 289 21.43 5.68 3.32
N PRO A 290 22.13 4.54 3.30
CA PRO A 290 22.43 3.78 2.07
C PRO A 290 21.19 3.48 1.20
N SER A 291 20.04 3.21 1.83
CA SER A 291 18.79 2.96 1.12
C SER A 291 18.24 4.19 0.39
N TRP A 292 18.59 5.40 0.82
CA TRP A 292 18.23 6.65 0.14
C TRP A 292 19.21 6.95 -0.99
N GLN A 293 20.50 6.73 -0.77
CA GLN A 293 21.53 6.81 -1.82
C GLN A 293 21.16 5.90 -3.00
N HIS A 294 20.82 4.63 -2.72
CA HIS A 294 20.41 3.68 -3.75
C HIS A 294 19.17 4.15 -4.51
N ARG A 295 18.16 4.72 -3.82
CA ARG A 295 16.95 5.25 -4.47
C ARG A 295 17.25 6.41 -5.41
N ILE A 296 18.14 7.32 -5.03
CA ILE A 296 18.56 8.44 -5.89
C ILE A 296 19.20 7.89 -7.17
N GLU A 297 20.12 6.93 -7.04
CA GLU A 297 20.76 6.30 -8.19
C GLU A 297 19.75 5.54 -9.08
N ILE A 298 18.82 4.78 -8.48
CA ILE A 298 17.72 4.11 -9.19
C ILE A 298 16.88 5.14 -9.97
N TRP A 299 16.52 6.27 -9.34
CA TRP A 299 15.67 7.29 -9.94
C TRP A 299 16.36 7.98 -11.11
N HIS A 300 17.60 8.40 -10.92
CA HIS A 300 18.39 9.00 -11.99
C HIS A 300 18.60 8.03 -13.16
N TYR A 301 18.96 6.78 -12.86
CA TYR A 301 19.08 5.72 -13.86
C TYR A 301 17.77 5.50 -14.63
N THR A 302 16.64 5.38 -13.91
CA THR A 302 15.32 5.20 -14.52
C THR A 302 14.94 6.41 -15.39
N ALA A 303 15.23 7.63 -14.93
CA ALA A 303 14.96 8.83 -15.70
C ALA A 303 15.76 8.87 -17.00
N ASN A 304 17.05 8.50 -16.98
CA ASN A 304 17.86 8.33 -18.19
C ASN A 304 17.25 7.32 -19.17
N ARG A 305 16.71 6.20 -18.66
CA ARG A 305 16.01 5.23 -19.52
C ARG A 305 14.71 5.79 -20.10
N ILE A 306 13.98 6.61 -19.35
CA ILE A 306 12.77 7.28 -19.87
C ILE A 306 13.11 8.23 -21.01
N THR A 307 14.25 8.94 -20.98
CA THR A 307 14.63 9.86 -22.08
C THR A 307 14.93 9.14 -23.40
N GLU A 308 15.33 7.87 -23.36
CA GLU A 308 15.53 7.03 -24.56
C GLU A 308 14.20 6.68 -25.25
N LYS A 309 13.11 6.51 -24.48
CA LYS A 309 11.77 6.13 -24.97
C LYS A 309 10.67 6.91 -24.24
N PRO A 310 10.57 8.24 -24.41
CA PRO A 310 9.74 9.10 -23.56
C PRO A 310 8.23 8.88 -23.74
N LEU A 311 7.80 8.37 -24.91
CA LEU A 311 6.39 8.14 -25.22
C LEU A 311 5.92 6.72 -24.90
N THR A 312 6.73 5.72 -25.22
CA THR A 312 6.35 4.29 -25.10
C THR A 312 6.90 3.63 -23.84
N GLY A 313 7.90 4.25 -23.21
CA GLY A 313 8.69 3.62 -22.18
C GLY A 313 9.33 2.31 -22.66
N TRP A 314 9.59 1.42 -21.71
CA TRP A 314 10.25 0.12 -21.94
C TRP A 314 9.32 -1.08 -21.86
N GLY A 315 8.02 -0.84 -21.92
CA GLY A 315 7.00 -1.87 -21.80
C GLY A 315 6.64 -2.19 -20.33
N PHE A 316 5.42 -2.66 -20.12
CA PHE A 316 4.91 -2.98 -18.78
C PHE A 316 5.75 -4.04 -18.08
N ASP A 317 6.08 -3.82 -16.81
CA ASP A 317 6.90 -4.71 -15.96
C ASP A 317 8.32 -4.99 -16.53
N GLY A 318 8.80 -4.18 -17.48
CA GLY A 318 10.09 -4.37 -18.12
C GLY A 318 11.30 -4.01 -17.25
N ALA A 319 11.11 -3.21 -16.19
CA ALA A 319 12.18 -2.64 -15.36
C ALA A 319 13.21 -3.68 -14.88
N ARG A 320 12.75 -4.85 -14.43
CA ARG A 320 13.61 -5.93 -13.91
C ARG A 320 14.49 -6.62 -14.97
N HIS A 321 14.17 -6.43 -16.25
CA HIS A 321 14.87 -7.04 -17.37
C HIS A 321 15.74 -6.04 -18.15
N ILE A 322 15.56 -4.74 -17.91
CA ILE A 322 16.41 -3.68 -18.46
C ILE A 322 17.79 -3.79 -17.79
N ASP A 323 18.79 -4.22 -18.56
CA ASP A 323 20.18 -4.31 -18.14
C ASP A 323 20.39 -5.06 -16.82
N ALA A 324 19.71 -6.20 -16.66
CA ALA A 324 19.75 -7.07 -15.47
C ALA A 324 21.16 -7.53 -15.03
N LYS A 325 22.22 -7.18 -15.78
CA LYS A 325 23.63 -7.50 -15.52
C LYS A 325 24.50 -6.28 -15.24
N ALA A 326 23.98 -5.06 -15.41
CA ALA A 326 24.76 -3.85 -15.22
C ALA A 326 24.61 -3.36 -13.78
N THR A 327 25.77 -3.09 -13.17
CA THR A 327 26.04 -2.25 -11.99
C THR A 327 25.87 -2.84 -10.58
N GLN A 328 26.79 -2.43 -9.72
CA GLN A 328 26.91 -2.72 -8.30
C GLN A 328 26.64 -1.41 -7.54
N PHE A 329 25.67 -1.41 -6.63
CA PHE A 329 25.46 -0.27 -5.74
C PHE A 329 26.62 -0.13 -4.74
N VAL A 330 27.14 1.10 -4.60
CA VAL A 330 28.17 1.46 -3.62
C VAL A 330 27.62 2.57 -2.74
N ALA A 331 27.49 2.28 -1.45
CA ALA A 331 27.08 3.25 -0.46
C ALA A 331 28.30 3.92 0.18
N GLU A 332 28.23 5.24 0.31
CA GLU A 332 29.22 6.02 1.05
C GLU A 332 28.75 6.12 2.51
N LEU A 333 29.61 5.78 3.46
CA LEU A 333 29.31 5.84 4.88
C LEU A 333 29.76 7.17 5.52
N PRO A 334 29.18 7.57 6.67
CA PRO A 334 29.55 8.79 7.36
C PRO A 334 31.03 8.89 7.75
N ASP A 335 31.71 7.75 7.94
CA ASP A 335 33.14 7.66 8.24
C ASP A 335 34.04 7.83 7.00
N GLY A 336 33.44 8.03 5.82
CA GLY A 336 34.13 8.16 4.53
C GLY A 336 34.53 6.84 3.90
N SER A 337 34.15 5.70 4.48
CA SER A 337 34.34 4.38 3.86
C SER A 337 33.22 4.05 2.88
N ASP A 338 33.52 3.18 1.93
CA ASP A 338 32.54 2.68 0.95
C ASP A 338 32.17 1.24 1.25
N ILE A 339 30.86 0.94 1.21
CA ILE A 339 30.34 -0.43 1.23
C ILE A 339 29.76 -0.75 -0.13
N ALA A 340 30.40 -1.71 -0.80
CA ALA A 340 29.90 -2.24 -2.05
C ALA A 340 28.89 -3.35 -1.77
N TYR A 341 27.75 -3.33 -2.47
CA TYR A 341 26.71 -4.35 -2.38
C TYR A 341 26.75 -5.23 -3.63
N PRO A 342 27.66 -6.22 -3.71
CA PRO A 342 27.68 -7.17 -4.80
C PRO A 342 26.32 -7.90 -4.80
N ASN A 343 25.65 -7.95 -5.95
CA ASN A 343 24.28 -8.45 -6.16
C ASN A 343 23.13 -7.45 -5.95
N VAL A 344 23.40 -6.17 -5.66
CA VAL A 344 22.37 -5.12 -5.72
C VAL A 344 22.54 -4.34 -7.02
N THR A 345 21.60 -4.53 -7.95
CA THR A 345 21.58 -3.81 -9.23
C THR A 345 21.02 -2.39 -9.05
N LEU A 346 21.38 -1.48 -9.96
CA LEU A 346 20.79 -0.14 -10.02
C LEU A 346 19.31 -0.14 -10.42
N LEU A 347 18.79 -1.23 -10.98
CA LEU A 347 17.36 -1.41 -11.21
C LEU A 347 16.98 -2.87 -10.87
N PRO A 348 16.65 -3.16 -9.60
CA PRO A 348 16.46 -4.53 -9.13
C PRO A 348 15.15 -5.15 -9.59
N LEU A 349 14.02 -4.52 -9.25
CA LEU A 349 12.68 -5.01 -9.59
C LEU A 349 11.82 -3.92 -10.21
N HIS A 350 11.85 -2.74 -9.61
CA HIS A 350 11.11 -1.55 -10.04
C HIS A 350 11.82 -0.30 -9.52
N PRO A 351 11.52 0.90 -10.05
CA PRO A 351 12.20 2.15 -9.68
C PRO A 351 12.01 2.64 -8.23
N HIS A 352 11.36 1.84 -7.36
CA HIS A 352 10.87 2.28 -6.04
C HIS A 352 10.08 3.60 -6.05
N ASN A 353 9.50 3.95 -7.20
CA ASN A 353 8.69 5.14 -7.42
C ASN A 353 7.64 4.81 -8.49
N GLY A 354 6.37 4.86 -8.12
CA GLY A 354 5.26 4.50 -9.02
C GLY A 354 5.05 5.48 -10.19
N ALA A 355 5.57 6.71 -10.09
CA ALA A 355 5.50 7.68 -11.19
C ALA A 355 6.55 7.44 -12.28
N LEU A 356 7.68 6.82 -11.92
CA LEU A 356 8.72 6.45 -12.88
C LEU A 356 8.48 5.08 -13.53
N GLN A 357 7.56 4.29 -12.98
CA GLN A 357 7.24 2.94 -13.43
C GLN A 357 6.26 2.93 -14.60
#